data_AF-A0A1B8EZW7-F1
#
_entry.id   AF-A0A1B8EZW7-F1
#
_cell.length_a   1.000
_cell.length_b   1.000
_cell.length_c   1.000
_cell.angle_alpha   90.00
_cell.angle_beta   90.00
_cell.angle_gamma   90.00
#
_symmetry.space_group_name_H-M   'P 1'
#
loop_
_entity.id
_entity.type
_entity.pdbx_description
1 polymer ?
#
loop_
_entity_poly.entity_id
_entity_poly.type
_entity_poly.pdbx_seq_one_letter_code
_entity_poly.pdbx_strand_id
1 'polypeptide(L)'
;MPGLTELDEISIRRYHHEGPHKLTSIELPDLVNITGGIYIDDADSISNFSAPKLRHIDSNLELNFTGGPAIDLSFPSLYDVGGSIYLCGNINSIGRYGYSNYSISINSTGNLDCNAFAASVVNSTSYERNGVSCTSKKGSVTLNQPKPEVTTSIAFRIHSGGFLALTNLLAYILAL
;
A
#
# COMPACT_ATOMS: atom_id res chain seq x y z
N MET A 1 32.14 -2.23 -0.02
CA MET A 1 31.34 -1.10 0.52
C MET A 1 30.23 -1.74 1.33
N PRO A 2 30.03 -1.40 2.61
CA PRO A 2 28.83 -1.81 3.33
C PRO A 2 27.62 -1.42 2.48
N GLY A 3 26.74 -2.38 2.20
CA GLY A 3 25.54 -2.13 1.39
C GLY A 3 24.77 -0.95 1.96
N LEU A 4 24.23 -0.11 1.09
CA LEU A 4 23.49 1.08 1.49
C LEU A 4 22.15 0.62 2.08
N THR A 5 22.15 0.36 3.40
CA THR A 5 20.99 -0.20 4.12
C THR A 5 19.95 0.84 4.45
N GLU A 6 20.30 2.13 4.38
CA GLU A 6 19.42 3.23 4.72
C GLU A 6 19.61 4.38 3.72
N LEU A 7 18.50 5.00 3.34
CA LEU A 7 18.44 6.18 2.48
C LEU A 7 17.51 7.20 3.11
N ASP A 8 17.73 8.48 2.81
CA ASP A 8 16.79 9.51 3.19
C ASP A 8 15.59 9.53 2.23
N GLU A 9 15.85 9.69 0.94
CA GLU A 9 14.79 9.75 -0.07
C GLU A 9 15.27 9.08 -1.37
N ILE A 10 14.32 8.48 -2.09
CA ILE A 10 14.50 8.14 -3.50
C ILE A 10 13.58 9.05 -4.30
N SER A 11 14.13 9.98 -5.06
CA SER A 11 13.36 10.84 -5.94
C SER A 11 13.84 10.76 -7.38
N ILE A 12 12.91 10.40 -8.27
CA ILE A 12 13.09 10.47 -9.72
C ILE A 12 11.92 11.28 -10.25
N ARG A 13 12.22 12.48 -10.73
CA ARG A 13 11.23 13.38 -11.32
C ARG A 13 11.76 13.88 -12.64
N ARG A 14 10.89 14.03 -13.64
CA ARG A 14 11.28 14.72 -14.86
C ARG A 14 11.61 16.18 -14.55
N TYR A 15 12.78 16.60 -14.98
CA TYR A 15 12.99 18.00 -15.32
C TYR A 15 12.52 18.17 -16.77
N HIS A 16 11.51 19.02 -16.98
CA HIS A 16 11.08 19.42 -18.32
C HIS A 16 12.34 19.83 -19.11
N HIS A 17 12.69 19.07 -20.17
CA HIS A 17 13.69 19.33 -21.23
C HIS A 17 14.55 18.11 -21.62
N GLU A 18 14.49 16.99 -20.90
CA GLU A 18 15.20 15.78 -21.31
C GLU A 18 14.26 14.75 -21.95
N GLY A 19 14.72 14.10 -23.02
CA GLY A 19 14.01 13.01 -23.69
C GLY A 19 13.79 11.80 -22.77
N PRO A 20 13.20 10.70 -23.27
CA PRO A 20 12.85 9.54 -22.43
C PRO A 20 14.07 9.06 -21.63
N HIS A 21 13.89 8.92 -20.32
CA HIS A 21 14.96 8.49 -19.42
C HIS A 21 15.37 7.06 -19.77
N LYS A 22 16.66 6.81 -20.02
CA LYS A 22 17.17 5.46 -20.33
C LYS A 22 17.19 4.51 -19.12
N LEU A 23 16.74 4.96 -17.96
CA LEU A 23 16.71 4.14 -16.76
C LEU A 23 15.58 3.12 -16.89
N THR A 24 15.94 1.85 -17.02
CA THR A 24 14.99 0.75 -17.18
C THR A 24 14.79 -0.08 -15.92
N SER A 25 15.71 0.03 -14.95
CA SER A 25 15.67 -0.77 -13.73
C SER A 25 16.23 -0.02 -12.53
N ILE A 26 15.67 -0.30 -11.35
CA ILE A 26 16.17 0.14 -10.06
C ILE A 26 16.33 -1.09 -9.18
N GLU A 27 17.55 -1.35 -8.72
CA GLU A 27 17.89 -2.51 -7.90
C GLU A 27 18.60 -2.08 -6.62
N LEU A 28 17.95 -2.33 -5.48
CA LEU A 28 18.37 -1.92 -4.15
C LEU A 28 18.38 -3.15 -3.23
N PRO A 29 19.26 -4.13 -3.48
CA PRO A 29 19.22 -5.45 -2.83
C PRO A 29 19.53 -5.42 -1.33
N ASP A 30 20.22 -4.38 -0.87
CA ASP A 30 20.65 -4.21 0.52
C ASP A 30 19.87 -3.14 1.28
N LEU A 31 19.00 -2.37 0.60
CA LEU A 31 18.23 -1.30 1.23
C LEU A 31 17.21 -1.88 2.20
N VAL A 32 17.21 -1.37 3.44
CA VAL A 32 16.35 -1.83 4.53
C VAL A 32 15.38 -0.72 4.96
N ASN A 33 15.86 0.52 5.09
CA ASN A 33 15.06 1.64 5.60
C ASN A 33 15.11 2.86 4.67
N ILE A 34 14.02 3.63 4.66
CA ILE A 34 13.98 4.96 4.05
C ILE A 34 13.40 5.93 5.09
N THR A 35 14.18 6.91 5.54
CA THR A 35 13.77 7.88 6.58
C THR A 35 12.89 9.01 6.06
N GLY A 36 12.75 9.12 4.74
CA GLY A 36 11.84 9.99 4.02
C GLY A 36 10.88 9.18 3.16
N GLY A 37 10.81 9.47 1.86
CA GLY A 37 9.87 8.84 0.93
C GLY A 37 10.50 8.26 -0.32
N ILE A 38 9.66 7.56 -1.10
CA ILE A 38 9.97 7.22 -2.49
C ILE A 38 9.01 8.00 -3.37
N TYR A 39 9.55 8.81 -4.28
CA TYR A 39 8.80 9.64 -5.21
C TYR A 39 9.35 9.44 -6.62
N ILE A 40 8.77 8.50 -7.35
CA ILE A 40 9.13 8.20 -8.73
C ILE A 40 7.99 8.63 -9.63
N ASP A 41 8.22 9.67 -10.43
CA ASP A 41 7.30 10.21 -11.41
C ASP A 41 7.86 10.10 -12.82
N ASP A 42 6.96 9.98 -13.81
CA ASP A 42 7.29 9.97 -15.23
C ASP A 42 8.35 8.92 -15.61
N ALA A 43 8.32 7.76 -14.95
CA ALA A 43 9.24 6.65 -15.17
C ALA A 43 8.75 5.69 -16.29
N ASP A 44 8.45 6.25 -17.45
CA ASP A 44 7.89 5.56 -18.63
C ASP A 44 8.81 4.48 -19.24
N SER A 45 10.06 4.40 -18.82
CA SER A 45 11.03 3.44 -19.33
C SER A 45 11.38 2.34 -18.32
N ILE A 46 10.98 2.50 -17.04
CA ILE A 46 11.26 1.52 -15.99
C ILE A 46 10.35 0.31 -16.15
N SER A 47 10.96 -0.86 -16.26
CA SER A 47 10.28 -2.17 -16.29
C SER A 47 10.59 -3.04 -15.08
N ASN A 48 11.54 -2.64 -14.23
CA ASN A 48 11.92 -3.39 -13.04
C ASN A 48 12.22 -2.44 -11.85
N PHE A 49 11.59 -2.72 -10.71
CA PHE A 49 11.89 -2.08 -9.43
C PHE A 49 12.01 -3.16 -8.36
N SER A 50 13.18 -3.26 -7.72
CA SER A 50 13.47 -4.33 -6.76
C SER A 50 14.17 -3.78 -5.52
N ALA A 51 13.51 -3.92 -4.37
CA ALA A 51 14.06 -3.60 -3.05
C ALA A 51 13.65 -4.70 -2.05
N PRO A 52 14.17 -5.94 -2.18
CA PRO A 52 13.63 -7.13 -1.50
C PRO A 52 13.83 -7.10 0.02
N LYS A 53 14.81 -6.36 0.52
CA LYS A 53 15.09 -6.20 1.95
C LYS A 53 14.45 -4.94 2.55
N LEU A 54 13.77 -4.11 1.74
CA LEU A 54 13.13 -2.89 2.22
C LEU A 54 12.03 -3.27 3.20
N ARG A 55 12.08 -2.64 4.37
CA ARG A 55 11.27 -2.98 5.55
C ARG A 55 10.39 -1.82 5.99
N HIS A 56 10.93 -0.61 5.93
CA HIS A 56 10.28 0.59 6.44
C HIS A 56 10.49 1.80 5.51
N ILE A 57 9.44 2.61 5.39
CA ILE A 57 9.46 3.93 4.74
C ILE A 57 8.74 4.89 5.71
N ASP A 58 9.41 5.93 6.20
CA ASP A 58 8.82 6.85 7.18
C ASP A 58 7.70 7.72 6.57
N SER A 59 7.77 8.02 5.27
CA SER A 59 6.82 8.87 4.54
C SER A 59 6.03 8.10 3.47
N ASN A 60 5.79 8.72 2.31
CA ASN A 60 4.99 8.13 1.24
C ASN A 60 5.79 7.17 0.34
N LEU A 61 5.09 6.21 -0.24
CA LEU A 61 5.54 5.39 -1.36
C LEU A 61 4.73 5.77 -2.60
N GLU A 62 5.33 6.57 -3.49
CA GLU A 62 4.70 7.05 -4.71
C GLU A 62 5.49 6.55 -5.93
N LEU A 63 4.87 5.66 -6.70
CA LEU A 63 5.45 5.08 -7.91
C LEU A 63 4.51 5.30 -9.09
N ASN A 64 4.95 6.06 -10.07
CA ASN A 64 4.21 6.37 -11.29
C ASN A 64 5.00 5.95 -12.53
N PHE A 65 4.63 4.78 -13.05
CA PHE A 65 5.16 4.17 -14.27
C PHE A 65 4.20 4.36 -15.46
N THR A 66 3.38 5.42 -15.45
CA THR A 66 2.42 5.68 -16.53
C THR A 66 3.14 5.84 -17.87
N GLY A 67 2.57 5.23 -18.91
CA GLY A 67 3.16 5.23 -20.26
C GLY A 67 4.26 4.18 -20.46
N GLY A 68 4.71 3.51 -19.39
CA GLY A 68 5.74 2.49 -19.46
C GLY A 68 5.27 1.07 -19.74
N PRO A 69 6.23 0.12 -19.84
CA PRO A 69 5.93 -1.28 -20.08
C PRO A 69 5.15 -1.90 -18.92
N ALA A 70 4.64 -3.10 -19.14
CA ALA A 70 4.02 -3.87 -18.07
C ALA A 70 5.04 -4.16 -16.95
N ILE A 71 4.64 -3.96 -15.71
CA ILE A 71 5.49 -4.17 -14.53
C ILE A 71 4.76 -5.00 -13.46
N ASP A 72 5.53 -5.82 -12.78
CA ASP A 72 5.13 -6.57 -11.59
C ASP A 72 5.90 -6.03 -10.39
N LEU A 73 5.19 -5.71 -9.31
CA LEU A 73 5.77 -5.11 -8.11
C LEU A 73 5.69 -6.10 -6.95
N SER A 74 6.73 -6.14 -6.12
CA SER A 74 6.76 -7.01 -4.94
C SER A 74 7.63 -6.41 -3.85
N PHE A 75 7.11 -6.34 -2.63
CA PHE A 75 7.78 -5.79 -1.47
C PHE A 75 7.78 -6.81 -0.32
N PRO A 76 8.49 -7.95 -0.48
CA PRO A 76 8.33 -9.09 0.41
C PRO A 76 8.66 -8.80 1.87
N SER A 77 9.59 -7.89 2.15
CA SER A 77 10.00 -7.55 3.51
C SER A 77 9.36 -6.29 4.06
N LEU A 78 8.64 -5.53 3.23
CA LEU A 78 8.03 -4.26 3.63
C LEU A 78 6.91 -4.56 4.60
N TYR A 79 6.97 -3.97 5.79
CA TYR A 79 5.95 -4.16 6.81
C TYR A 79 5.29 -2.86 7.25
N ASP A 80 5.92 -1.71 7.04
CA ASP A 80 5.38 -0.42 7.50
C ASP A 80 5.75 0.73 6.55
N VAL A 81 4.73 1.50 6.16
CA VAL A 81 4.84 2.77 5.44
C VAL A 81 4.12 3.82 6.29
N GLY A 82 4.88 4.79 6.77
CA GLY A 82 4.39 5.84 7.64
C GLY A 82 3.37 6.76 6.95
N GLY A 83 3.44 6.91 5.63
CA GLY A 83 2.51 7.69 4.81
C GLY A 83 1.59 6.88 3.89
N SER A 84 1.10 7.53 2.84
CA SER A 84 0.24 6.92 1.83
C SER A 84 1.04 6.11 0.81
N ILE A 85 0.39 5.09 0.25
CA ILE A 85 0.92 4.34 -0.90
C ILE A 85 0.12 4.73 -2.14
N TYR A 86 0.81 5.23 -3.16
CA TYR A 86 0.22 5.57 -4.46
C TYR A 86 0.98 4.86 -5.59
N LEU A 87 0.28 4.00 -6.34
CA LEU A 87 0.86 3.25 -7.45
C LEU A 87 0.08 3.52 -8.73
N CYS A 88 0.76 3.95 -9.78
CA CYS A 88 0.17 4.22 -11.09
C CYS A 88 1.00 3.60 -12.21
N GLY A 89 0.36 3.01 -13.22
CA GLY A 89 1.06 2.48 -14.41
C GLY A 89 0.46 1.20 -14.98
N ASN A 90 1.16 0.53 -15.88
CA ASN A 90 0.72 -0.76 -16.44
C ASN A 90 1.08 -1.92 -15.49
N ILE A 91 0.40 -1.99 -14.34
CA ILE A 91 0.73 -2.93 -13.28
C ILE A 91 -0.10 -4.22 -13.42
N ASN A 92 0.55 -5.36 -13.59
CA ASN A 92 -0.15 -6.64 -13.76
C ASN A 92 -0.28 -7.43 -12.46
N SER A 93 0.71 -7.34 -11.59
CA SER A 93 0.67 -7.98 -10.29
C SER A 93 1.43 -7.19 -9.24
N ILE A 94 1.02 -7.45 -8.01
CA ILE A 94 1.38 -6.76 -6.79
C ILE A 94 1.50 -7.88 -5.75
N GLY A 95 2.74 -8.20 -5.40
CA GLY A 95 3.10 -9.29 -4.48
C GLY A 95 2.75 -8.96 -3.02
N ARG A 96 3.52 -9.45 -2.06
CA ARG A 96 3.31 -9.11 -0.65
C ARG A 96 3.62 -7.63 -0.40
N TYR A 97 2.77 -6.95 0.37
CA TYR A 97 2.92 -5.56 0.81
C TYR A 97 2.94 -5.46 2.33
N GLY A 98 3.47 -4.34 2.81
CA GLY A 98 3.39 -3.92 4.20
C GLY A 98 2.07 -3.22 4.54
N TYR A 99 1.99 -2.82 5.80
CA TYR A 99 0.94 -1.96 6.34
C TYR A 99 1.23 -0.49 5.98
N SER A 100 0.18 0.31 5.78
CA SER A 100 0.25 1.78 5.69
C SER A 100 -0.64 2.39 6.76
N ASN A 101 -0.15 3.42 7.46
CA ASN A 101 -0.95 4.15 8.44
C ASN A 101 -2.04 5.05 7.78
N TYR A 102 -2.03 5.17 6.46
CA TYR A 102 -2.87 6.11 5.70
C TYR A 102 -3.68 5.34 4.64
N SER A 103 -3.67 5.80 3.40
CA SER A 103 -4.44 5.23 2.28
C SER A 103 -3.53 4.47 1.32
N ILE A 104 -4.08 3.43 0.71
CA ILE A 104 -3.46 2.73 -0.42
C ILE A 104 -4.31 3.01 -1.67
N SER A 105 -3.73 3.65 -2.67
CA SER A 105 -4.40 3.97 -3.93
C SER A 105 -3.61 3.41 -5.10
N ILE A 106 -4.30 2.61 -5.93
CA ILE A 106 -3.71 1.96 -7.09
C ILE A 106 -4.53 2.28 -8.32
N ASN A 107 -3.89 2.85 -9.34
CA ASN A 107 -4.47 3.08 -10.64
C ASN A 107 -3.65 2.33 -11.71
N SER A 108 -4.07 1.11 -12.00
CA SER A 108 -3.43 0.26 -12.98
C SER A 108 -4.12 0.37 -14.35
N THR A 109 -3.34 0.52 -15.41
CA THR A 109 -3.79 0.27 -16.79
C THR A 109 -3.56 -1.18 -17.23
N GLY A 110 -2.96 -2.01 -16.37
CA GLY A 110 -2.71 -3.43 -16.55
C GLY A 110 -3.85 -4.32 -16.09
N ASN A 111 -3.55 -5.61 -15.94
CA ASN A 111 -4.53 -6.67 -15.63
C ASN A 111 -4.55 -7.08 -14.14
N LEU A 112 -4.15 -6.17 -13.24
CA LEU A 112 -4.17 -6.39 -11.79
C LEU A 112 -5.56 -6.84 -11.32
N ASP A 113 -5.62 -7.91 -10.52
CA ASP A 113 -6.86 -8.32 -9.86
C ASP A 113 -7.10 -7.45 -8.62
N CYS A 114 -7.81 -6.34 -8.80
CA CYS A 114 -8.06 -5.40 -7.71
C CYS A 114 -8.85 -6.02 -6.54
N ASN A 115 -9.74 -7.00 -6.79
CA ASN A 115 -10.51 -7.65 -5.73
C ASN A 115 -9.59 -8.53 -4.87
N ALA A 116 -8.77 -9.37 -5.51
CA ALA A 116 -7.79 -10.19 -4.80
C ALA A 116 -6.76 -9.31 -4.05
N PHE A 117 -6.29 -8.24 -4.68
CA PHE A 117 -5.41 -7.26 -4.04
C PHE A 117 -6.06 -6.65 -2.80
N ALA A 118 -7.25 -6.06 -2.93
CA ALA A 118 -7.89 -5.36 -1.82
C ALA A 118 -8.23 -6.30 -0.65
N ALA A 119 -8.61 -7.55 -0.95
CA ALA A 119 -8.77 -8.58 0.08
C ALA A 119 -7.47 -8.88 0.84
N SER A 120 -6.32 -8.83 0.17
CA SER A 120 -5.01 -9.05 0.80
C SER A 120 -4.54 -7.89 1.70
N VAL A 121 -5.08 -6.68 1.49
CA VAL A 121 -4.68 -5.46 2.23
C VAL A 121 -5.81 -4.81 3.04
N VAL A 122 -6.95 -5.50 3.23
CA VAL A 122 -8.13 -4.94 3.92
C VAL A 122 -7.83 -4.42 5.33
N ASN A 123 -6.90 -5.07 6.03
CA ASN A 123 -6.46 -4.69 7.39
C ASN A 123 -5.16 -3.88 7.39
N SER A 124 -4.68 -3.45 6.22
CA SER A 124 -3.37 -2.81 6.04
C SER A 124 -3.44 -1.28 5.96
N THR A 125 -4.60 -0.68 6.27
CA THR A 125 -4.82 0.77 6.31
C THR A 125 -5.41 1.19 7.66
N SER A 126 -5.51 2.50 7.91
CA SER A 126 -6.23 3.04 9.07
C SER A 126 -7.66 3.45 8.69
N TYR A 127 -8.61 3.24 9.61
CA TYR A 127 -10.02 3.61 9.45
C TYR A 127 -10.25 5.12 9.27
N GLU A 128 -9.29 5.96 9.66
CA GLU A 128 -9.44 7.41 9.61
C GLU A 128 -9.09 8.02 8.25
N ARG A 129 -8.52 7.24 7.31
CA ARG A 129 -7.82 7.80 6.14
C ARG A 129 -8.07 7.02 4.84
N ASN A 130 -9.28 7.14 4.29
CA ASN A 130 -9.69 6.74 2.91
C ASN A 130 -9.42 5.29 2.46
N GLY A 131 -8.89 4.43 3.33
CA GLY A 131 -8.76 2.99 3.13
C GLY A 131 -8.00 2.59 1.88
N VAL A 132 -8.52 1.59 1.16
CA VAL A 132 -7.89 1.02 -0.05
C VAL A 132 -8.75 1.32 -1.27
N SER A 133 -8.17 1.92 -2.30
CA SER A 133 -8.79 2.09 -3.62
C SER A 133 -7.90 1.45 -4.68
N CYS A 134 -8.48 0.59 -5.51
CA CYS A 134 -7.77 -0.03 -6.62
C CYS A 134 -8.65 0.00 -7.87
N THR A 135 -8.09 0.48 -8.97
CA THR A 135 -8.69 0.43 -10.31
C THR A 135 -7.73 -0.24 -11.28
N SER A 136 -8.28 -1.11 -12.14
CA SER A 136 -7.56 -1.85 -13.17
C SER A 136 -8.46 -2.10 -14.38
N LYS A 137 -7.91 -2.69 -15.46
CA LYS A 137 -8.73 -3.22 -16.56
C LYS A 137 -9.69 -4.33 -16.13
N LYS A 138 -9.39 -5.04 -15.05
CA LYS A 138 -10.23 -6.12 -14.52
C LYS A 138 -11.38 -5.62 -13.64
N GLY A 139 -11.37 -4.35 -13.26
CA GLY A 139 -12.40 -3.76 -12.40
C GLY A 139 -11.83 -2.80 -11.38
N SER A 140 -12.73 -2.23 -10.58
CA SER A 140 -12.40 -1.29 -9.49
C SER A 140 -13.01 -1.74 -8.18
N VAL A 141 -12.32 -1.46 -7.08
CA VAL A 141 -12.77 -1.71 -5.71
C VAL A 141 -12.37 -0.53 -4.84
N THR A 142 -13.21 -0.22 -3.85
CA THR A 142 -12.87 0.74 -2.80
C THR A 142 -13.34 0.16 -1.47
N LEU A 143 -12.40 0.01 -0.55
CA LEU A 143 -12.63 -0.45 0.81
C LEU A 143 -12.42 0.73 1.74
N ASN A 144 -13.51 1.17 2.36
CA ASN A 144 -13.41 2.07 3.50
C ASN A 144 -13.37 1.21 4.75
N GLN A 145 -12.35 1.38 5.59
CA GLN A 145 -12.31 0.65 6.84
C GLN A 145 -13.45 1.14 7.75
N PRO A 146 -14.25 0.22 8.32
CA PRO A 146 -15.33 0.60 9.21
C PRO A 146 -14.71 1.29 10.43
N LYS A 147 -15.23 2.47 10.77
CA LYS A 147 -14.88 3.12 12.03
C LYS A 147 -15.16 2.13 13.16
N PRO A 148 -14.19 1.85 14.06
CA PRO A 148 -14.45 0.97 15.19
C PRO A 148 -15.66 1.51 15.95
N GLU A 149 -16.69 0.67 16.05
CA GLU A 149 -17.90 1.02 16.79
C GLU A 149 -17.48 1.21 18.25
N VAL A 150 -17.58 2.45 18.74
CA VAL A 150 -17.35 2.74 20.16
C VAL A 150 -18.46 2.03 20.92
N THR A 151 -18.18 0.80 21.34
CA THR A 151 -19.00 0.12 22.32
C THR A 151 -18.77 0.86 23.64
N THR A 152 -19.54 1.94 23.86
CA THR A 152 -19.82 2.38 25.22
C THR A 152 -20.45 1.16 25.89
N SER A 153 -19.63 0.43 26.64
CA SER A 153 -20.08 -0.67 27.46
C SER A 153 -21.03 -0.07 28.50
N ILE A 154 -22.32 0.00 28.16
CA ILE A 154 -23.36 0.41 29.08
C ILE A 154 -23.44 -0.73 30.09
N ALA A 155 -22.69 -0.61 31.18
CA ALA A 155 -22.82 -1.51 32.30
C ALA A 155 -24.21 -1.30 32.90
N PHE A 156 -25.20 -2.08 32.47
CA PHE A 156 -26.48 -2.14 33.16
C PHE A 156 -26.22 -2.77 34.53
N ARG A 157 -26.24 -1.95 35.59
CA ARG A 157 -26.28 -2.45 36.97
C ARG A 157 -27.63 -3.13 37.17
N ILE A 158 -27.62 -4.46 37.20
CA ILE A 158 -28.72 -5.21 37.82
C ILE A 158 -28.60 -4.98 39.33
N HIS A 159 -29.70 -4.72 40.02
CA HIS A 159 -29.76 -4.44 41.46
C HIS A 159 -29.32 -5.62 42.36
N SER A 160 -28.70 -6.65 41.79
CA SER A 160 -28.16 -7.83 42.44
C SER A 160 -26.83 -8.27 41.82
N GLY A 161 -25.84 -7.36 41.81
CA GLY A 161 -24.41 -7.70 41.89
C GLY A 161 -23.74 -8.57 40.82
N GLY A 162 -24.31 -8.76 39.62
CA GLY A 162 -23.67 -9.53 38.53
C GLY A 162 -23.48 -8.70 37.25
N PHE A 163 -22.27 -8.75 36.67
CA PHE A 163 -21.98 -8.20 35.34
C PHE A 163 -22.04 -9.32 34.30
N LEU A 164 -22.90 -9.20 33.28
CA LEU A 164 -22.84 -10.03 32.08
C LEU A 164 -22.19 -9.22 30.97
N ALA A 165 -20.96 -9.58 30.60
CA ALA A 165 -20.33 -9.08 29.39
C ALA A 165 -20.79 -9.96 28.22
N LEU A 166 -21.63 -9.43 27.32
CA LEU A 166 -21.90 -10.07 26.04
C LEU A 166 -20.71 -9.80 25.12
N THR A 167 -19.79 -10.76 24.99
CA THR A 167 -18.84 -10.79 23.88
C THR A 167 -19.56 -11.40 22.68
N ASN A 168 -20.19 -10.57 21.84
CA ASN A 168 -20.71 -11.05 20.56
C ASN A 168 -19.54 -11.31 19.61
N LEU A 169 -19.26 -12.59 19.44
CA LEU A 169 -18.34 -13.18 18.48
C LEU A 169 -19.06 -13.33 17.13
N LEU A 170 -18.38 -12.94 16.04
CA LEU A 170 -18.58 -13.33 14.64
C LEU A 170 -19.95 -13.08 13.98
N ALA A 171 -19.97 -12.16 13.01
CA ALA A 171 -20.79 -12.34 11.80
C ALA A 171 -20.18 -11.56 10.62
N TYR A 172 -19.40 -12.22 9.77
CA TYR A 172 -19.26 -11.80 8.37
C TYR A 172 -19.14 -13.01 7.45
N ILE A 173 -20.26 -13.69 7.28
CA ILE A 173 -20.58 -14.38 6.02
C ILE A 173 -21.94 -13.81 5.64
N LEU A 174 -21.98 -13.02 4.57
CA LEU A 174 -23.09 -12.92 3.61
C LEU A 174 -22.81 -11.75 2.65
N ALA A 175 -22.38 -12.08 1.45
CA ALA A 175 -22.82 -11.38 0.25
C ALA A 175 -22.91 -12.44 -0.86
N LEU A 176 -24.16 -12.79 -1.16
CA LEU A 176 -24.62 -13.45 -2.38
C LEU A 176 -24.30 -12.60 -3.60
#